data_AF-M8C6G5-F1
#
_entry.id   AF-M8C6G5-F1
#
_cell.length_a   1.000
_cell.length_b   1.000
_cell.length_c   1.000
_cell.angle_alpha   90.00
_cell.angle_beta   90.00
_cell.angle_gamma   90.00
#
_symmetry.space_group_name_H-M   'P 1'
#
loop_
_entity.id
_entity.type
_entity.pdbx_description
1 polymer ?
#
loop_
_entity_poly.entity_id
_entity_poly.type
_entity_poly.pdbx_seq_one_letter_code
_entity_poly.pdbx_strand_id
1 'polypeptide(L)'
;MRSSLALLLLLGAAIAPILTTGVSPAVNTSVLSPGSTPGSANDTLQRGIIVTNQIAHNVTATLGIISDLVRDLNTCTRLYMTMAKKVAAALDDLHAGCVDNAADKLTDTVGAPIDCDMVLMGIGEIEKVPRDPIQSENVENNRLIQLAIDILDPPSS
;
A
#
# COMPACT_ATOMS: atom_id res chain seq x y z
N MET A 1 -33.42 10.43 9.60
CA MET A 1 -32.09 11.02 9.30
C MET A 1 -31.51 10.27 8.11
N ARG A 2 -31.66 10.84 6.91
CA ARG A 2 -31.14 10.33 5.64
C ARG A 2 -30.01 11.27 5.23
N SER A 3 -28.78 10.76 5.14
CA SER A 3 -27.70 11.26 4.28
C SER A 3 -26.37 10.80 4.85
N SER A 4 -25.80 9.74 4.26
CA SER A 4 -24.36 9.46 4.26
C SER A 4 -23.99 8.42 3.19
N LEU A 5 -24.94 7.67 2.64
CA LEU A 5 -24.65 6.65 1.61
C LEU A 5 -24.66 7.17 0.15
N ALA A 6 -24.96 8.44 -0.11
CA ALA A 6 -25.11 8.96 -1.48
C ALA A 6 -23.85 9.61 -2.07
N LEU A 7 -22.74 9.69 -1.32
CA LEU A 7 -21.52 10.38 -1.78
C LEU A 7 -20.49 9.46 -2.47
N LEU A 8 -20.81 8.18 -2.65
CA LEU A 8 -19.89 7.16 -3.21
C LEU A 8 -20.22 6.72 -4.65
N LEU A 9 -21.22 7.31 -5.32
CA LEU A 9 -21.75 6.76 -6.57
C LEU A 9 -21.64 7.65 -7.83
N LEU A 10 -20.86 8.74 -7.82
CA LEU A 10 -20.80 9.66 -8.98
C LEU A 10 -19.41 10.09 -9.46
N LEU A 11 -18.33 9.36 -9.14
CA LEU A 11 -17.06 9.50 -9.88
C LEU A 11 -17.00 8.54 -11.08
N GLY A 12 -18.06 8.54 -11.89
CA GLY A 12 -18.06 8.01 -13.25
C GLY A 12 -17.75 9.14 -14.24
N ALA A 13 -16.66 9.87 -14.03
CA ALA A 13 -16.17 10.80 -15.05
C ALA A 13 -15.41 9.96 -16.08
N ALA A 14 -15.91 9.94 -17.31
CA ALA A 14 -15.27 9.32 -18.46
C ALA A 14 -13.84 9.87 -18.62
N ILE A 15 -12.86 9.11 -18.16
CA ILE A 15 -11.46 9.35 -18.49
C ILE A 15 -11.27 8.74 -19.88
N ALA A 16 -11.27 9.59 -20.90
CA ALA A 16 -10.85 9.17 -22.23
C ALA A 16 -9.42 8.61 -22.12
N PRO A 17 -9.14 7.42 -22.69
CA PRO A 17 -7.79 6.88 -22.67
C PRO A 17 -6.95 7.66 -23.68
N ILE A 18 -6.21 8.68 -23.22
CA ILE A 18 -5.04 9.14 -23.96
C ILE A 18 -3.92 8.17 -23.62
N LEU A 19 -3.97 7.01 -24.27
CA LEU A 19 -2.84 6.08 -24.35
C LEU A 19 -1.72 6.78 -25.12
N THR A 20 -0.80 7.37 -24.39
CA THR A 20 0.58 7.50 -24.85
C THR A 20 1.44 6.79 -23.83
N THR A 21 1.79 5.55 -24.17
CA THR A 21 2.88 4.79 -23.55
C THR A 21 4.16 5.57 -23.81
N GLY A 22 4.53 6.42 -22.86
CA GLY A 22 5.75 7.18 -22.91
C GLY A 22 6.03 7.70 -21.52
N VAL A 23 7.05 7.14 -20.88
CA VAL A 23 7.72 7.77 -19.75
C VAL A 23 7.97 9.22 -20.18
N SER A 24 7.22 10.17 -19.61
CA SER A 24 7.45 11.57 -19.92
C SER A 24 8.84 11.92 -19.37
N PRO A 25 9.80 12.31 -20.22
CA PRO A 25 11.14 12.64 -19.74
C PRO A 25 11.02 13.80 -18.74
N ALA A 26 11.86 13.80 -17.70
CA ALA A 26 11.92 14.92 -16.76
C ALA A 26 12.10 16.23 -17.53
N VAL A 27 11.07 17.07 -17.55
CA VAL A 27 11.12 18.35 -18.27
C VAL A 27 12.00 19.31 -17.47
N ASN A 28 13.05 19.82 -18.11
CA ASN A 28 13.93 20.80 -17.51
C ASN A 28 13.14 22.09 -17.23
N THR A 29 12.85 22.35 -15.95
CA THR A 29 12.02 23.49 -15.50
C THR A 29 12.60 24.84 -15.90
N SER A 30 13.91 24.92 -16.16
CA SER A 30 14.58 26.13 -16.66
C SER A 30 14.11 26.57 -18.05
N VAL A 31 13.59 25.66 -18.89
CA VAL A 31 13.02 25.95 -20.22
C VAL A 31 11.56 26.46 -20.13
N LEU A 32 10.91 26.22 -19.00
CA LEU A 32 9.53 26.59 -18.72
C LEU A 32 9.40 27.89 -17.90
N SER A 33 10.51 28.39 -17.36
CA SER A 33 10.55 29.69 -16.71
C SER A 33 10.36 30.81 -17.74
N PRO A 34 9.47 31.78 -17.51
CA PRO A 34 9.43 32.97 -18.33
C PRO A 34 10.79 33.67 -18.22
N GLY A 35 11.45 33.90 -19.35
CA GLY A 35 12.67 34.71 -19.40
C GLY A 35 12.39 36.15 -18.94
N SER A 36 13.44 36.96 -18.78
CA SER A 36 13.34 38.38 -18.42
C SER A 36 12.68 39.27 -19.49
N THR A 37 12.32 38.71 -20.64
CA THR A 37 11.59 39.39 -21.73
C THR A 37 10.12 38.97 -21.74
N PRO A 38 9.17 39.89 -22.03
CA PRO A 38 7.77 39.53 -22.21
C PRO A 38 7.64 38.51 -23.34
N GLY A 39 7.35 37.26 -23.00
CA GLY A 39 7.02 36.22 -23.97
C GLY A 39 5.71 36.55 -24.67
N SER A 40 5.56 36.17 -25.95
CA SER A 40 4.28 36.32 -26.64
C SER A 40 3.17 35.54 -25.92
N ALA A 41 1.90 35.94 -26.10
CA ALA A 41 0.77 35.18 -25.57
C ALA A 41 0.80 33.70 -26.04
N ASN A 42 1.26 33.45 -27.27
CA ASN A 42 1.42 32.10 -27.84
C ASN A 42 2.49 31.27 -27.10
N ASP A 43 3.61 31.91 -26.76
CA ASP A 43 4.72 31.31 -26.03
C ASP A 43 4.34 30.98 -24.56
N THR A 44 3.53 31.84 -23.94
CA THR A 44 2.93 31.57 -22.62
C THR A 44 1.93 30.42 -22.66
N LEU A 45 1.04 30.41 -23.67
CA LEU A 45 0.07 29.32 -23.86
C LEU A 45 0.77 27.97 -24.04
N GLN A 46 1.80 27.91 -24.89
CA GLN A 46 2.50 26.67 -25.18
C GLN A 46 3.25 26.13 -23.94
N ARG A 47 3.92 26.99 -23.17
CA ARG A 47 4.51 26.59 -21.87
C ARG A 47 3.46 26.09 -20.89
N GLY A 48 2.32 26.77 -20.81
CA GLY A 48 1.20 26.35 -19.96
C GLY A 48 0.73 24.94 -20.29
N ILE A 49 0.52 24.64 -21.58
CA ILE A 49 0.12 23.30 -22.05
C ILE A 49 1.16 22.24 -21.66
N ILE A 50 2.46 22.51 -21.85
CA ILE A 50 3.53 21.56 -21.52
C ILE A 50 3.52 21.25 -20.02
N VAL A 51 3.45 22.28 -19.16
CA VAL A 51 3.42 22.10 -17.70
C VAL A 51 2.16 21.36 -17.26
N THR A 52 0.99 21.73 -17.79
CA THR A 52 -0.28 21.07 -17.46
C THR A 52 -0.27 19.60 -17.87
N ASN A 53 0.29 19.26 -19.04
CA ASN A 53 0.43 17.86 -19.46
C ASN A 53 1.35 17.07 -18.51
N GLN A 54 2.46 17.66 -18.06
CA GLN A 54 3.34 17.03 -17.08
C GLN A 54 2.64 16.83 -15.72
N ILE A 55 1.86 17.82 -15.27
CA ILE A 55 1.04 17.70 -14.06
C ILE A 55 0.04 16.56 -14.20
N ALA A 56 -0.67 16.48 -15.32
CA ALA A 56 -1.64 15.42 -15.58
C ALA A 56 -0.99 14.03 -15.54
N HIS A 57 0.20 13.88 -16.14
CA HIS A 57 0.99 12.65 -16.04
C HIS A 57 1.37 12.31 -14.60
N ASN A 58 1.91 13.28 -13.85
CA ASN A 58 2.31 13.07 -12.46
C ASN A 58 1.12 12.73 -11.55
N VAL A 59 -0.02 13.38 -11.74
CA VAL A 59 -1.26 13.07 -11.01
C VAL A 59 -1.72 11.65 -11.32
N THR A 60 -1.69 11.24 -12.59
CA THR A 60 -2.08 9.88 -13.00
C THR A 60 -1.17 8.82 -12.37
N ALA A 61 0.15 9.03 -12.43
CA ALA A 61 1.11 8.13 -11.78
C ALA A 61 0.90 8.05 -10.26
N THR A 62 0.65 9.19 -9.61
CA THR A 62 0.36 9.24 -8.16
C THR A 62 -0.91 8.48 -7.80
N LEU A 63 -1.97 8.62 -8.60
CA LEU A 63 -3.22 7.87 -8.40
C LEU A 63 -3.01 6.36 -8.57
N GLY A 64 -2.17 5.94 -9.52
CA GLY A 64 -1.77 4.54 -9.67
C GLY A 64 -1.12 3.99 -8.40
N ILE A 65 -0.11 4.70 -7.87
CA ILE A 65 0.58 4.34 -6.63
C ILE A 65 -0.40 4.22 -5.45
N ILE A 66 -1.31 5.19 -5.30
CA ILE A 66 -2.32 5.16 -4.23
C ILE A 66 -3.25 3.95 -4.38
N SER A 67 -3.69 3.67 -5.61
CA SER A 67 -4.58 2.54 -5.89
C SER A 67 -3.91 1.19 -5.57
N ASP A 68 -2.64 1.02 -5.95
CA ASP A 68 -1.88 -0.19 -5.64
C ASP A 68 -1.68 -0.33 -4.13
N LEU A 69 -1.29 0.74 -3.43
CA LEU A 69 -1.13 0.70 -1.97
C LEU A 69 -2.44 0.34 -1.25
N VAL A 70 -3.58 0.89 -1.69
CA VAL A 70 -4.89 0.53 -1.13
C VAL A 70 -5.21 -0.95 -1.37
N ARG A 71 -4.93 -1.47 -2.57
CA ARG A 71 -5.12 -2.90 -2.89
C ARG A 71 -4.25 -3.79 -2.00
N ASP A 72 -3.00 -3.41 -1.81
CA ASP A 72 -2.01 -4.15 -1.03
C ASP A 72 -2.36 -4.14 0.46
N LEU A 73 -2.71 -2.98 1.02
CA LEU A 73 -3.21 -2.85 2.40
C LEU A 73 -4.49 -3.66 2.63
N ASN A 74 -5.38 -3.75 1.64
CA ASN A 74 -6.56 -4.63 1.73
C ASN A 74 -6.15 -6.11 1.78
N THR A 75 -5.07 -6.50 1.09
CA THR A 75 -4.51 -7.86 1.19
C THR A 75 -3.91 -8.12 2.56
N CYS A 76 -3.08 -7.22 3.06
CA CYS A 76 -2.57 -7.26 4.43
C CYS A 76 -3.70 -7.34 5.47
N THR A 77 -4.77 -6.57 5.28
CA THR A 77 -5.94 -6.60 6.19
C THR A 77 -6.53 -8.01 6.29
N ARG A 78 -6.63 -8.76 5.17
CA ARG A 78 -7.14 -10.14 5.20
C ARG A 78 -6.19 -11.10 5.92
N LEU A 79 -4.87 -10.94 5.72
CA LEU A 79 -3.85 -11.70 6.45
C LEU A 79 -3.97 -11.46 7.96
N TYR A 80 -4.02 -10.19 8.37
CA TYR A 80 -4.16 -9.80 9.77
C TYR A 80 -5.49 -10.20 10.40
N MET A 81 -6.60 -10.17 9.66
CA MET A 81 -7.88 -10.69 10.15
C MET A 81 -7.82 -12.21 10.42
N THR A 82 -7.06 -12.96 9.62
CA THR A 82 -6.86 -14.40 9.82
C THR A 82 -5.97 -14.65 11.03
N MET A 83 -4.84 -13.94 11.13
CA MET A 83 -3.96 -13.96 12.28
C MET A 83 -4.72 -13.62 13.58
N ALA A 84 -5.52 -12.55 13.59
CA ALA A 84 -6.28 -12.14 14.77
C ALA A 84 -7.24 -13.23 15.27
N LYS A 85 -7.91 -13.97 14.37
CA LYS A 85 -8.78 -15.09 14.75
C LYS A 85 -8.00 -16.23 15.39
N LYS A 86 -6.80 -16.53 14.88
CA LYS A 86 -5.92 -17.58 15.42
C LYS A 86 -5.37 -17.20 16.79
N VAL A 87 -4.92 -15.95 16.96
CA VAL A 87 -4.48 -15.42 18.25
C VAL A 87 -5.62 -15.47 19.28
N ALA A 88 -6.83 -15.06 18.92
CA ALA A 88 -7.98 -15.15 19.82
C ALA A 88 -8.29 -16.60 20.23
N ALA A 89 -8.24 -17.54 19.28
CA ALA A 89 -8.46 -18.95 19.59
C ALA A 89 -7.32 -19.56 20.43
N ALA A 90 -6.07 -19.13 20.25
CA ALA A 90 -4.96 -19.53 21.11
C ALA A 90 -5.15 -19.00 22.55
N LEU A 91 -5.64 -17.77 22.72
CA LEU A 91 -6.01 -17.23 24.03
C LEU A 91 -7.11 -18.05 24.70
N ASP A 92 -8.13 -18.47 23.96
CA ASP A 92 -9.19 -19.34 24.49
C ASP A 92 -8.63 -20.68 25.00
N ASP A 93 -7.72 -21.30 24.26
CA ASP A 93 -7.04 -22.53 24.69
C ASP A 93 -6.17 -22.32 25.93
N LEU A 94 -5.42 -21.21 26.00
CA LEU A 94 -4.62 -20.88 27.18
C LEU A 94 -5.49 -20.71 28.42
N HIS A 95 -6.64 -20.04 28.31
CA HIS A 95 -7.60 -19.94 29.41
C HIS A 95 -8.18 -21.30 29.84
N ALA A 96 -8.26 -22.26 28.92
CA ALA A 96 -8.67 -23.64 29.21
C ALA A 96 -7.53 -24.54 29.69
N GLY A 97 -6.28 -24.04 29.74
CA GLY A 97 -5.09 -24.81 30.10
C GLY A 97 -4.55 -25.72 28.98
N CYS A 98 -5.02 -25.56 27.75
CA CYS A 98 -4.60 -26.34 26.59
C CYS A 98 -3.38 -25.71 25.90
N VAL A 99 -2.20 -25.83 26.51
CA VAL A 99 -0.96 -25.18 26.04
C VAL A 99 -0.55 -25.59 24.63
N ASP A 100 -0.51 -26.90 24.34
CA ASP A 100 -0.10 -27.41 23.02
C ASP A 100 -0.99 -26.88 21.89
N ASN A 101 -2.32 -26.88 22.12
CA ASN A 101 -3.28 -26.34 21.15
C ASN A 101 -3.07 -24.84 20.87
N ALA A 102 -2.68 -24.08 21.90
CA ALA A 102 -2.38 -22.66 21.76
C ALA A 102 -1.08 -22.44 20.97
N ALA A 103 -0.04 -23.24 21.23
CA ALA A 103 1.22 -23.21 20.50
C ALA A 103 1.03 -23.52 19.01
N ASP A 104 0.25 -24.55 18.67
CA ASP A 104 -0.12 -24.89 17.29
C ASP A 104 -0.81 -23.72 16.59
N LYS A 105 -1.79 -23.10 17.25
CA LYS A 105 -2.54 -21.96 16.68
C LYS A 105 -1.69 -20.71 16.50
N LEU A 106 -0.70 -20.47 17.37
CA LEU A 106 0.25 -19.37 17.20
C LEU A 106 1.25 -19.68 16.08
N THR A 107 1.68 -20.93 15.93
CA THR A 107 2.51 -21.37 14.80
C THR A 107 1.82 -21.12 13.46
N ASP A 108 0.50 -21.36 13.38
CA ASP A 108 -0.33 -21.03 12.21
C ASP A 108 -0.38 -19.52 11.87
N THR A 109 0.08 -18.63 12.76
CA THR A 109 0.16 -17.18 12.50
C THR A 109 1.49 -16.73 11.92
N VAL A 110 2.51 -17.58 11.99
CA VAL A 110 3.82 -17.31 11.40
C VAL A 110 3.67 -17.04 9.91
N GLY A 111 4.39 -16.04 9.42
CA GLY A 111 4.37 -15.66 8.01
C GLY A 111 3.35 -14.57 7.67
N ALA A 112 2.22 -14.43 8.37
CA ALA A 112 1.24 -13.39 8.01
C ALA A 112 1.81 -11.95 8.01
N PRO A 113 2.65 -11.53 8.98
CA PRO A 113 3.32 -10.24 8.92
C PRO A 113 4.34 -10.14 7.78
N ILE A 114 5.09 -11.23 7.53
CA ILE A 114 6.12 -11.29 6.48
C ILE A 114 5.47 -11.23 5.09
N ASP A 115 4.39 -11.96 4.86
CA ASP A 115 3.63 -11.95 3.61
C ASP A 115 3.05 -10.56 3.34
N CYS A 116 2.61 -9.85 4.38
CA CYS A 116 2.18 -8.47 4.24
C CYS A 116 3.34 -7.54 3.80
N ASP A 117 4.51 -7.65 4.45
CA ASP A 117 5.74 -6.97 4.05
C ASP A 117 6.08 -7.24 2.57
N MET A 118 6.01 -8.51 2.13
CA MET A 118 6.31 -8.88 0.73
C MET A 118 5.33 -8.22 -0.26
N VAL A 119 4.03 -8.20 0.08
CA VAL A 119 2.99 -7.57 -0.74
C VAL A 119 3.22 -6.07 -0.85
N LEU A 120 3.51 -5.38 0.25
CA LEU A 120 3.74 -3.92 0.30
C LEU A 120 5.06 -3.50 -0.36
N MET A 121 6.08 -4.35 -0.28
CA MET A 121 7.34 -4.17 -1.01
C MET A 121 7.20 -4.48 -2.50
N GLY A 122 6.10 -5.09 -2.94
CA GLY A 122 5.89 -5.45 -4.34
C GLY A 122 6.83 -6.55 -4.83
N ILE A 123 7.23 -7.47 -3.94
CA ILE A 123 8.13 -8.57 -4.31
C ILE A 123 7.46 -9.41 -5.40
N GLY A 124 8.11 -9.51 -6.55
CA GLY A 124 7.61 -10.23 -7.72
C GLY A 124 6.79 -9.39 -8.71
N GLU A 125 6.57 -8.11 -8.44
CA GLU A 125 5.92 -7.18 -9.38
C GLU A 125 6.97 -6.31 -10.11
N ILE A 126 6.92 -6.31 -11.45
CA ILE A 126 7.78 -5.46 -12.30
C ILE A 126 7.27 -4.01 -12.19
N GLU A 127 8.19 -3.04 -12.06
CA GLU A 127 7.92 -1.59 -11.99
C GLU A 127 7.19 -1.08 -10.73
N LYS A 128 6.83 -1.96 -9.77
CA LYS A 128 6.24 -1.52 -8.50
C LYS A 128 7.28 -0.82 -7.63
N VAL A 129 6.93 0.34 -7.09
CA VAL A 129 7.77 1.09 -6.15
C VAL A 129 7.49 0.55 -4.74
N PRO A 130 8.49 0.04 -4.01
CA PRO A 130 8.31 -0.45 -2.65
C PRO A 130 7.74 0.65 -1.72
N ARG A 131 6.64 0.33 -1.04
CA ARG A 131 5.90 1.24 -0.15
C ARG A 131 5.29 0.44 1.00
N ASP A 132 6.00 0.39 2.11
CA ASP A 132 5.52 -0.27 3.31
C ASP A 132 5.30 0.74 4.45
N PRO A 133 4.05 1.17 4.70
CA PRO A 133 3.74 2.08 5.79
C PRO A 133 3.61 1.39 7.15
N ILE A 134 3.68 0.06 7.24
CA ILE A 134 3.45 -0.72 8.47
C ILE A 134 4.56 -1.75 8.76
N GLN A 135 5.74 -1.58 8.16
CA GLN A 135 6.88 -2.48 8.32
C GLN A 135 7.25 -2.68 9.80
N SER A 136 7.26 -1.61 10.59
CA SER A 136 7.58 -1.69 12.02
C SER A 136 6.60 -2.59 12.79
N GLU A 137 5.32 -2.49 12.46
CA GLU A 137 4.24 -3.27 13.05
C GLU A 137 4.35 -4.74 12.61
N ASN A 138 4.68 -4.99 11.34
CA ASN A 138 4.92 -6.35 10.84
C ASN A 138 6.10 -7.02 11.55
N VAL A 139 7.21 -6.29 11.72
CA VAL A 139 8.40 -6.78 12.45
C VAL A 139 8.07 -7.10 13.90
N GLU A 140 7.39 -6.21 14.62
CA GLU A 140 7.07 -6.46 16.03
C GLU A 140 6.05 -7.59 16.21
N ASN A 141 5.03 -7.67 15.36
CA ASN A 141 4.07 -8.77 15.40
C ASN A 141 4.75 -10.13 15.17
N ASN A 142 5.68 -10.21 14.19
CA ASN A 142 6.44 -11.42 13.96
C ASN A 142 7.32 -11.79 15.17
N ARG A 143 7.97 -10.78 15.79
CA ARG A 143 8.79 -10.97 16.99
C ARG A 143 7.97 -11.50 18.16
N LEU A 144 6.78 -10.94 18.38
CA LEU A 144 5.89 -11.34 19.48
C LEU A 144 5.29 -12.73 19.28
N ILE A 145 4.91 -13.08 18.05
CA ILE A 145 4.48 -14.44 17.71
C ILE A 145 5.59 -15.44 18.05
N GLN A 146 6.80 -15.20 17.56
CA GLN A 146 7.92 -16.11 17.80
C GLN A 146 8.22 -16.26 19.29
N LEU A 147 8.24 -15.14 20.02
CA LEU A 147 8.43 -15.17 21.47
C LEU A 147 7.34 -15.99 22.18
N ALA A 148 6.09 -15.86 21.76
CA ALA A 148 4.99 -16.61 22.35
C ALA A 148 5.13 -18.12 22.06
N ILE A 149 5.52 -18.50 20.85
CA ILE A 149 5.80 -19.91 20.49
C ILE A 149 6.94 -20.45 21.34
N ASP A 150 8.06 -19.74 21.44
CA ASP A 150 9.24 -20.18 22.21
C ASP A 150 8.92 -20.38 23.71
N ILE A 151 7.93 -19.66 24.25
CA ILE A 151 7.45 -19.83 25.63
C ILE A 151 6.55 -21.05 25.79
N LEU A 152 5.65 -21.30 24.83
CA LEU A 152 4.64 -22.36 24.93
C LEU A 152 5.17 -23.73 24.47
N ASP A 153 6.09 -23.74 23.51
CA ASP A 153 6.73 -24.94 22.94
C ASP A 153 8.26 -24.73 22.86
N PRO A 154 8.96 -24.75 24.02
CA PRO A 154 10.38 -24.47 24.06
C PRO A 154 11.16 -25.57 23.34
N PRO A 155 12.23 -25.22 22.59
CA PRO A 155 13.05 -26.21 21.90
C PRO A 155 13.64 -27.20 22.91
N SER A 156 13.50 -28.50 22.61
CA SER A 156 14.08 -29.57 23.42
C SER A 156 15.60 -29.40 23.51
N SER A 157 16.12 -29.28 24.74
CA SER A 157 17.54 -29.17 25.09
C SER A 157 18.35 -30.44 24.81
#